data_AF-A0A9Q9I928-F1
#
_entry.id   AF-A0A9Q9I928-F1
#
_cell.length_a   1.000
_cell.length_b   1.000
_cell.length_c   1.000
_cell.angle_alpha   90.00
_cell.angle_beta   90.00
_cell.angle_gamma   90.00
#
_symmetry.space_group_name_H-M   'P 1'
#
loop_
_entity.id
_entity.type
_entity.pdbx_description
1 polymer ?
#
loop_
_entity_poly.entity_id
_entity_poly.type
_entity_poly.pdbx_seq_one_letter_code
_entity_poly.pdbx_strand_id
1 'polypeptide(L)'
;MKIDVLSDLVDEQLEQAWQLYDTAFRHLNALTVQRHLMYRSEFDDVMGDRRIEKWLAYSDDGVLLGLATYTNQLNAWPLISPEYFARRWPVHYADRRIWYCGFVAVPGHEHGVFIKLIEAMYRHAEEQEGVISLDICRHNIEAYRLDRAISTWLRRVSGGRVRSEAADTQTFMTYETAPAA
;
A
#
# COMPACT_ATOMS: atom_id res chain seq x y z
N MET A 1 3.48 14.69 -14.72
CA MET A 1 3.36 13.35 -14.08
C MET A 1 1.97 12.80 -14.33
N LYS A 2 1.90 11.58 -14.87
CA LYS A 2 0.67 10.86 -15.22
C LYS A 2 0.50 9.67 -14.27
N ILE A 3 -0.74 9.32 -13.93
CA ILE A 3 -1.05 8.07 -13.21
C ILE A 3 -1.94 7.23 -14.11
N ASP A 4 -1.49 6.02 -14.43
CA ASP A 4 -2.27 5.02 -15.15
C ASP A 4 -2.78 3.95 -14.18
N VAL A 5 -4.04 3.54 -14.34
CA VAL A 5 -4.65 2.46 -13.57
C VAL A 5 -4.89 1.28 -14.51
N LEU A 6 -4.23 0.16 -14.23
CA LEU A 6 -4.24 -1.03 -15.05
C LEU A 6 -4.72 -2.23 -14.24
N SER A 7 -5.48 -3.13 -14.87
CA SER A 7 -5.84 -4.43 -14.27
C SER A 7 -4.78 -5.50 -14.52
N ASP A 8 -3.85 -5.26 -15.44
CA ASP A 8 -2.87 -6.22 -15.91
C ASP A 8 -1.63 -5.48 -16.45
N LEU A 9 -0.46 -6.13 -16.44
CA LEU A 9 0.80 -5.57 -16.93
C LEU A 9 1.36 -6.45 -18.05
N VAL A 10 1.92 -5.84 -19.09
CA VAL A 10 2.70 -6.58 -20.10
C VAL A 10 4.11 -6.86 -19.58
N ASP A 11 4.82 -7.84 -20.16
CA ASP A 11 6.12 -8.33 -19.68
C ASP A 11 7.15 -7.21 -19.38
N GLU A 12 7.28 -6.22 -20.27
CA GLU A 12 8.21 -5.10 -20.05
C GLU A 12 7.81 -4.23 -18.83
N GLN A 13 6.52 -3.96 -18.68
CA GLN A 13 5.99 -3.21 -17.52
C GLN A 13 6.16 -4.01 -16.24
N LEU A 14 5.94 -5.33 -16.30
CA LEU A 14 6.10 -6.22 -15.16
C LEU A 14 7.54 -6.22 -14.65
N GLU A 15 8.53 -6.24 -15.56
CA GLU A 15 9.94 -6.17 -15.15
C GLU A 15 10.33 -4.82 -14.55
N GLN A 16 9.88 -3.72 -15.15
CA GLN A 16 10.10 -2.38 -14.59
C GLN A 16 9.44 -2.24 -13.20
N ALA A 17 8.22 -2.77 -13.06
CA ALA A 17 7.48 -2.80 -11.80
C ALA A 17 8.22 -3.63 -10.74
N TRP A 18 8.76 -4.79 -11.09
CA TRP A 18 9.56 -5.61 -10.19
C TRP A 18 10.83 -4.88 -9.74
N GLN A 19 11.60 -4.30 -10.65
CA GLN A 19 12.83 -3.58 -10.29
C GLN A 19 12.55 -2.40 -9.34
N LEU A 20 11.48 -1.66 -9.61
CA LEU A 20 11.02 -0.57 -8.75
C LEU A 20 10.60 -1.06 -7.36
N TYR A 21 9.77 -2.10 -7.31
CA TYR A 21 9.29 -2.71 -6.07
C TYR A 21 10.45 -3.26 -5.24
N ASP A 22 11.35 -4.00 -5.87
CA ASP A 22 12.55 -4.55 -5.24
C ASP A 22 13.41 -3.45 -4.63
N THR A 23 13.72 -2.41 -5.40
CA THR A 23 14.52 -1.27 -4.93
C THR A 23 13.87 -0.57 -3.74
N ALA A 24 12.55 -0.35 -3.80
CA ALA A 24 11.80 0.34 -2.76
C ALA A 24 11.76 -0.44 -1.44
N PHE A 25 11.62 -1.78 -1.49
CA PHE A 25 11.32 -2.60 -0.31
C PHE A 25 12.51 -3.42 0.22
N ARG A 26 13.56 -3.66 -0.57
CA ARG A 26 14.67 -4.57 -0.20
C ARG A 26 15.32 -4.25 1.14
N HIS A 27 15.50 -2.97 1.47
CA HIS A 27 16.11 -2.58 2.74
C HIS A 27 15.23 -2.91 3.96
N LEU A 28 13.90 -2.93 3.83
CA LEU A 28 12.98 -3.22 4.93
C LEU A 28 13.10 -4.65 5.47
N ASN A 29 13.55 -5.60 4.65
CA ASN A 29 13.77 -6.99 5.07
C ASN A 29 14.79 -7.12 6.22
N ALA A 30 15.68 -6.14 6.41
CA ALA A 30 16.63 -6.10 7.51
C ALA A 30 16.16 -5.26 8.71
N LEU A 31 15.06 -4.51 8.58
CA LEU A 31 14.62 -3.50 9.55
C LEU A 31 13.28 -3.85 10.21
N THR A 32 12.60 -4.88 9.73
CA THR A 32 11.25 -5.25 10.14
C THR A 32 11.13 -6.77 10.25
N VAL A 33 10.29 -7.24 11.18
CA VAL A 33 10.06 -8.69 11.37
C VAL A 33 9.19 -9.27 10.26
N GLN A 34 8.17 -8.51 9.83
CA GLN A 34 7.34 -8.89 8.69
C GLN A 34 8.14 -8.72 7.39
N ARG A 35 8.07 -9.71 6.50
CA ARG A 35 8.68 -9.60 5.17
C ARG A 35 7.84 -8.67 4.29
N HIS A 36 8.36 -7.48 4.00
CA HIS A 36 7.68 -6.51 3.14
C HIS A 36 8.03 -6.65 1.65
N LEU A 37 9.17 -7.27 1.32
CA LEU A 37 9.53 -7.61 -0.05
C LEU A 37 9.08 -9.04 -0.37
N MET A 38 8.09 -9.16 -1.24
CA MET A 38 7.64 -10.44 -1.80
C MET A 38 8.77 -11.17 -2.54
N TYR A 39 8.68 -12.49 -2.61
CA TYR A 39 9.42 -13.23 -3.63
C TYR A 39 8.92 -12.86 -5.02
N ARG A 40 9.74 -13.08 -6.04
CA ARG A 40 9.36 -12.75 -7.41
C ARG A 40 8.06 -13.43 -7.84
N SER A 41 7.89 -14.71 -7.53
CA SER A 41 6.65 -15.44 -7.86
C SER A 41 5.42 -14.89 -7.13
N GLU A 42 5.56 -14.49 -5.87
CA GLU A 42 4.46 -13.88 -5.09
C GLU A 42 4.08 -12.51 -5.68
N PHE A 43 5.07 -11.74 -6.13
CA PHE A 43 4.85 -10.48 -6.83
C PHE A 43 4.14 -10.72 -8.17
N ASP A 44 4.58 -11.71 -8.96
CA ASP A 44 3.97 -12.07 -10.23
C ASP A 44 2.51 -12.53 -10.04
N ASP A 45 2.21 -13.29 -8.98
CA ASP A 45 0.84 -13.68 -8.63
C ASP A 45 -0.05 -12.45 -8.36
N VAL A 46 0.44 -11.47 -7.58
CA VAL A 46 -0.28 -10.22 -7.29
C VAL A 46 -0.43 -9.36 -8.55
N MET A 47 0.61 -9.26 -9.38
CA MET A 47 0.55 -8.51 -10.64
C MET A 47 -0.35 -9.20 -11.67
N GLY A 48 -0.46 -10.52 -11.67
CA GLY A 48 -1.35 -11.29 -12.54
C GLY A 48 -2.82 -11.29 -12.10
N ASP A 49 -3.12 -11.01 -10.82
CA ASP A 49 -4.50 -10.98 -10.34
C ASP A 49 -5.22 -9.71 -10.81
N ARG A 50 -6.15 -9.88 -11.76
CA ARG A 50 -6.94 -8.79 -12.35
C ARG A 50 -7.94 -8.14 -11.38
N ARG A 51 -8.15 -8.72 -10.20
CA ARG A 51 -8.94 -8.13 -9.11
C ARG A 51 -8.15 -7.07 -8.34
N ILE A 52 -6.84 -7.01 -8.54
CA ILE A 52 -5.93 -6.02 -7.95
C ILE A 52 -5.57 -5.03 -9.05
N GLU A 53 -5.88 -3.76 -8.83
CA GLU A 53 -5.49 -2.66 -9.69
C GLU A 53 -4.04 -2.28 -9.45
N LYS A 54 -3.34 -1.90 -10.53
CA LYS A 54 -1.96 -1.45 -10.54
C LYS A 54 -1.99 0.02 -10.92
N TRP A 55 -1.51 0.85 -10.01
CA TRP A 55 -1.49 2.30 -10.14
C TRP A 55 -0.05 2.72 -10.43
N LEU A 56 0.24 3.08 -11.68
CA LEU A 56 1.58 3.37 -12.18
C LEU A 56 1.73 4.87 -12.36
N ALA A 57 2.68 5.47 -11.64
CA ALA A 57 3.03 6.88 -11.79
C ALA A 57 4.21 7.04 -12.75
N TYR A 58 4.02 7.81 -13.81
CA TYR A 58 5.04 8.09 -14.82
C TYR A 58 5.49 9.55 -14.80
N SER A 59 6.78 9.78 -15.06
CA SER A 59 7.32 11.11 -15.41
C SER A 59 6.74 11.59 -16.74
N ASP A 60 6.95 12.87 -17.06
CA ASP A 60 6.53 13.42 -18.36
C ASP A 60 7.31 12.80 -19.53
N ASP A 61 8.52 12.29 -19.25
CA ASP A 61 9.38 11.55 -20.20
C ASP A 61 9.07 10.04 -20.25
N GLY A 62 8.01 9.57 -19.58
CA GLY A 62 7.57 8.17 -19.62
C GLY A 62 8.33 7.22 -18.69
N VAL A 63 9.13 7.72 -17.75
CA VAL A 63 9.84 6.89 -16.76
C VAL A 63 8.88 6.48 -15.64
N LEU A 64 8.84 5.18 -15.29
CA LEU A 64 8.05 4.70 -14.15
C LEU A 64 8.68 5.18 -12.82
N LEU A 65 7.97 6.05 -12.10
CA LEU A 65 8.40 6.67 -10.84
C LEU A 65 7.74 6.07 -9.61
N GLY A 66 6.63 5.35 -9.78
CA GLY A 66 5.89 4.80 -8.66
C GLY A 66 4.93 3.70 -9.08
N LEU A 67 4.69 2.75 -8.17
CA LEU A 67 3.76 1.66 -8.34
C LEU A 67 2.98 1.48 -7.04
N ALA A 68 1.67 1.37 -7.12
CA ALA A 68 0.83 0.94 -6.00
C ALA A 68 -0.14 -0.15 -6.43
N THR A 69 -0.55 -0.98 -5.48
CA THR A 69 -1.62 -1.98 -5.66
C THR A 69 -2.86 -1.58 -4.89
N TYR A 70 -4.03 -1.68 -5.49
CA TYR A 70 -5.29 -1.28 -4.86
C TYR A 70 -6.43 -2.23 -5.22
N THR A 71 -7.26 -2.63 -4.26
CA THR A 71 -8.38 -3.52 -4.54
C THR A 71 -9.55 -3.29 -3.60
N ASN A 72 -10.78 -3.42 -4.11
CA ASN A 72 -12.00 -3.52 -3.32
C ASN A 72 -12.57 -4.94 -3.20
N GLN A 73 -11.83 -5.92 -3.74
CA GLN A 73 -12.09 -7.35 -3.53
C GLN A 73 -11.10 -7.85 -2.48
N LEU A 74 -11.40 -7.62 -1.21
CA LEU A 74 -10.44 -7.81 -0.11
C LEU A 74 -9.85 -9.23 -0.01
N ASN A 75 -10.55 -10.24 -0.53
CA ASN A 75 -10.04 -11.61 -0.60
C ASN A 75 -9.00 -11.86 -1.72
N ALA A 76 -8.71 -10.85 -2.55
CA ALA A 76 -7.61 -10.88 -3.51
C ALA A 76 -6.26 -10.58 -2.83
N TRP A 77 -6.27 -9.89 -1.68
CA TRP A 77 -5.06 -9.64 -0.92
C TRP A 77 -4.85 -10.71 0.16
N PRO A 78 -3.75 -11.47 0.14
CA PRO A 78 -3.62 -12.67 0.99
C PRO A 78 -3.33 -12.38 2.47
N LEU A 79 -2.94 -11.15 2.83
CA LEU A 79 -2.44 -10.81 4.16
C LEU A 79 -3.44 -10.06 5.06
N ILE A 80 -4.70 -9.95 4.63
CA ILE A 80 -5.77 -9.34 5.43
C ILE A 80 -6.94 -10.29 5.60
N SER A 81 -7.74 -10.08 6.66
CA SER A 81 -9.01 -10.79 6.86
C SER A 81 -10.17 -9.95 6.33
N PRO A 82 -10.85 -10.36 5.24
CA PRO A 82 -12.08 -9.72 4.79
C PRO A 82 -13.18 -9.67 5.86
N GLU A 83 -13.24 -10.67 6.74
CA GLU A 83 -14.23 -10.79 7.82
C GLU A 83 -14.10 -9.66 8.85
N TYR A 84 -12.88 -9.18 9.12
CA TYR A 84 -12.65 -8.00 9.95
C TYR A 84 -13.39 -6.78 9.39
N PHE A 85 -13.25 -6.53 8.09
CA PHE A 85 -13.88 -5.40 7.41
C PHE A 85 -15.39 -5.59 7.28
N ALA A 86 -15.86 -6.79 6.98
CA ALA A 86 -17.28 -7.12 6.91
C ALA A 86 -18.00 -6.88 8.24
N ARG A 87 -17.36 -7.21 9.36
CA ARG A 87 -17.92 -6.98 10.70
C ARG A 87 -17.95 -5.50 11.07
N ARG A 88 -16.89 -4.74 10.73
CA ARG A 88 -16.75 -3.34 11.14
C ARG A 88 -17.51 -2.37 10.24
N TRP A 89 -17.57 -2.63 8.93
CA TRP A 89 -18.26 -1.81 7.94
C TRP A 89 -19.16 -2.67 7.03
N PRO A 90 -20.23 -3.29 7.55
CA PRO A 90 -21.02 -4.27 6.81
C PRO A 90 -21.61 -3.73 5.51
N VAL A 91 -22.12 -2.48 5.52
CA VAL A 91 -22.68 -1.83 4.33
C VAL A 91 -21.59 -1.56 3.28
N HIS A 92 -20.47 -0.94 3.69
CA HIS A 92 -19.37 -0.63 2.76
C HIS A 92 -18.74 -1.91 2.21
N TYR A 93 -18.65 -2.96 3.00
CA TYR A 93 -18.13 -4.25 2.56
C TYR A 93 -19.06 -4.91 1.52
N ALA A 94 -20.36 -4.95 1.78
CA ALA A 94 -21.35 -5.50 0.85
C ALA A 94 -21.36 -4.73 -0.49
N ASP A 95 -21.18 -3.41 -0.44
CA ASP A 95 -21.16 -2.54 -1.61
C ASP A 95 -19.77 -2.45 -2.30
N ARG A 96 -18.75 -3.17 -1.81
CA ARG A 96 -17.35 -3.09 -2.30
C ARG A 96 -16.78 -1.67 -2.31
N ARG A 97 -17.08 -0.92 -1.26
CA ARG A 97 -16.57 0.45 -1.01
C ARG A 97 -15.39 0.50 -0.06
N ILE A 98 -14.85 -0.65 0.33
CA ILE A 98 -13.63 -0.73 1.14
C ILE A 98 -12.50 -1.10 0.21
N TRP A 99 -11.49 -0.26 0.18
CA TRP A 99 -10.32 -0.44 -0.64
C TRP A 99 -9.09 -0.70 0.22
N TYR A 100 -8.30 -1.70 -0.17
CA TYR A 100 -7.04 -2.03 0.48
C TYR A 100 -5.87 -1.72 -0.45
N CYS A 101 -4.94 -0.91 0.06
CA CYS A 101 -3.68 -0.60 -0.60
C CYS A 101 -2.60 -1.56 -0.08
N GLY A 102 -2.22 -2.51 -0.93
CA GLY A 102 -1.26 -3.56 -0.59
C GLY A 102 0.18 -3.05 -0.41
N PHE A 103 0.63 -2.15 -1.29
CA PHE A 103 1.88 -1.41 -1.12
C PHE A 103 1.89 -0.15 -1.99
N VAL A 104 2.83 0.75 -1.68
CA VAL A 104 3.23 1.88 -2.55
C VAL A 104 4.76 1.87 -2.66
N ALA A 105 5.26 1.50 -3.83
CA ALA A 105 6.68 1.48 -4.17
C ALA A 105 7.08 2.77 -4.87
N VAL A 106 8.07 3.46 -4.33
CA VAL A 106 8.76 4.60 -4.97
C VAL A 106 10.26 4.44 -4.74
N PRO A 107 11.13 4.82 -5.68
CA PRO A 107 12.57 4.58 -5.58
C PRO A 107 13.28 5.57 -4.61
N GLY A 108 12.52 6.50 -4.01
CA GLY A 108 12.99 7.47 -3.03
C GLY A 108 11.89 8.47 -2.67
N HIS A 109 12.20 9.45 -1.82
CA HIS A 109 11.26 10.50 -1.39
C HIS A 109 11.07 11.62 -2.43
N GLU A 110 11.59 11.44 -3.63
CA GLU A 110 11.69 12.51 -4.61
C GLU A 110 10.31 12.82 -5.23
N HIS A 111 10.04 14.12 -5.40
CA HIS A 111 8.95 14.67 -6.23
C HIS A 111 7.52 14.44 -5.71
N GLY A 112 7.36 13.96 -4.48
CA GLY A 112 6.05 13.76 -3.85
C GLY A 112 5.21 12.68 -4.54
N VAL A 113 5.83 11.79 -5.33
CA VAL A 113 5.14 10.73 -6.09
C VAL A 113 4.31 9.85 -5.17
N PHE A 114 4.89 9.44 -4.03
CA PHE A 114 4.20 8.67 -2.99
C PHE A 114 2.88 9.35 -2.57
N ILE A 115 2.95 10.64 -2.22
CA ILE A 115 1.79 11.40 -1.76
C ILE A 115 0.75 11.58 -2.87
N LYS A 116 1.19 11.75 -4.13
CA LYS A 116 0.27 11.85 -5.27
C LYS A 116 -0.43 10.53 -5.56
N LEU A 117 0.24 9.38 -5.46
CA LEU A 117 -0.40 8.06 -5.56
C LEU A 117 -1.44 7.86 -4.45
N ILE A 118 -1.07 8.17 -3.20
CA ILE A 118 -1.99 8.11 -2.05
C ILE A 118 -3.20 9.04 -2.25
N GLU A 119 -2.99 10.27 -2.73
CA GLU A 119 -4.08 11.20 -3.02
C GLU A 119 -4.99 10.67 -4.12
N ALA A 120 -4.42 10.10 -5.19
CA ALA A 120 -5.21 9.58 -6.31
C ALA A 120 -6.07 8.38 -5.87
N MET A 121 -5.50 7.44 -5.11
CA MET A 121 -6.26 6.33 -4.50
C MET A 121 -7.32 6.84 -3.52
N TYR A 122 -7.00 7.93 -2.79
CA TYR A 122 -7.97 8.59 -1.91
C TYR A 122 -9.17 9.15 -2.66
N ARG A 123 -8.93 9.96 -3.70
CA ARG A 123 -10.00 10.55 -4.50
C ARG A 123 -10.89 9.48 -5.13
N HIS A 124 -10.28 8.39 -5.60
CA HIS A 124 -11.01 7.26 -6.16
C HIS A 124 -11.99 6.61 -5.16
N ALA A 125 -11.54 6.39 -3.91
CA ALA A 125 -12.44 5.89 -2.88
C ALA A 125 -13.44 6.96 -2.42
N GLU A 126 -13.05 8.24 -2.34
CA GLU A 126 -13.94 9.36 -1.95
C GLU A 126 -15.12 9.48 -2.91
N GLU A 127 -14.93 9.32 -4.22
CA GLU A 127 -15.99 9.31 -5.24
C GLU A 127 -17.06 8.24 -4.97
N GLN A 128 -16.73 7.20 -4.20
CA GLN A 128 -17.62 6.11 -3.82
C GLN A 128 -18.03 6.16 -2.34
N GLU A 129 -17.70 7.23 -1.60
CA GLU A 129 -17.87 7.31 -0.14
C GLU A 129 -17.21 6.11 0.59
N GLY A 130 -16.03 5.72 0.11
CA GLY A 130 -15.33 4.52 0.52
C GLY A 130 -14.42 4.64 1.74
N VAL A 131 -13.99 3.49 2.24
CA VAL A 131 -12.97 3.32 3.28
C VAL A 131 -11.67 2.91 2.62
N ILE A 132 -10.55 3.46 3.08
CA ILE A 132 -9.21 3.09 2.60
C ILE A 132 -8.44 2.50 3.76
N SER A 133 -7.79 1.38 3.52
CA SER A 133 -6.93 0.71 4.49
C SER A 133 -5.59 0.33 3.89
N LEU A 134 -4.55 0.40 4.70
CA LEU A 134 -3.18 -0.02 4.42
C LEU A 134 -2.51 -0.35 5.75
N ASP A 135 -1.50 -1.22 5.73
CA ASP A 135 -0.61 -1.39 6.86
C ASP A 135 0.61 -0.47 6.74
N ILE A 136 1.17 -0.09 7.90
CA ILE A 136 2.42 0.66 7.98
C ILE A 136 3.25 0.02 9.09
N CYS A 137 4.43 -0.48 8.74
CA CYS A 137 5.30 -1.10 9.72
C CYS A 137 5.84 -0.09 10.74
N ARG A 138 6.25 -0.59 11.91
CA ARG A 138 6.82 0.24 12.99
C ARG A 138 7.98 1.09 12.50
N HIS A 139 8.90 0.52 11.72
CA HIS A 139 10.04 1.25 11.18
C HIS A 139 9.59 2.49 10.38
N ASN A 140 8.59 2.35 9.51
CA ASN A 140 8.07 3.46 8.71
C ASN A 140 7.38 4.54 9.56
N ILE A 141 6.73 4.16 10.67
CA ILE A 141 6.16 5.10 11.64
C ILE A 141 7.28 5.82 12.43
N GLU A 142 8.31 5.09 12.84
CA GLU A 142 9.36 5.61 13.72
C GLU A 142 10.38 6.48 13.00
N ALA A 143 10.89 6.01 11.85
CA ALA A 143 11.89 6.70 11.06
C ALA A 143 11.31 7.85 10.21
N TYR A 144 10.13 7.63 9.60
CA TYR A 144 9.58 8.56 8.61
C TYR A 144 8.28 9.26 9.02
N ARG A 145 7.66 8.87 10.15
CA ARG A 145 6.36 9.40 10.60
C ARG A 145 5.30 9.28 9.50
N LEU A 146 5.36 8.19 8.73
CA LEU A 146 4.60 8.03 7.48
C LEU A 146 3.08 8.11 7.71
N ASP A 147 2.61 7.52 8.81
CA ASP A 147 1.23 7.59 9.30
C ASP A 147 0.75 9.05 9.46
N ARG A 148 1.58 9.90 10.08
CA ARG A 148 1.27 11.32 10.31
C ARG A 148 1.33 12.12 9.02
N ALA A 149 2.31 11.84 8.16
CA ALA A 149 2.47 12.50 6.88
C ALA A 149 1.25 12.26 5.98
N ILE A 150 0.85 10.99 5.79
CA ILE A 150 -0.35 10.61 5.04
C ILE A 150 -1.59 11.25 5.65
N SER A 151 -1.80 11.09 6.96
CA SER A 151 -3.00 11.60 7.62
C SER A 151 -3.13 13.12 7.53
N THR A 152 -2.01 13.85 7.64
CA THR A 152 -1.99 15.31 7.53
C THR A 152 -2.29 15.75 6.09
N TRP A 153 -1.71 15.08 5.10
CA TRP A 153 -2.00 15.36 3.70
C TRP A 153 -3.47 15.09 3.36
N LEU A 154 -3.98 13.90 3.72
CA LEU A 154 -5.37 13.50 3.44
C LEU A 154 -6.38 14.42 4.12
N ARG A 155 -6.13 14.84 5.37
CA ARG A 155 -6.95 15.87 6.03
C ARG A 155 -6.95 17.20 5.27
N ARG A 156 -5.81 17.62 4.72
CA ARG A 156 -5.71 18.85 3.94
C ARG A 156 -6.52 18.75 2.63
N VAL A 157 -6.31 17.71 1.83
CA VAL A 157 -6.97 17.58 0.52
C VAL A 157 -8.46 17.27 0.62
N SER A 158 -8.90 16.65 1.72
CA SER A 158 -10.33 16.39 2.01
C SER A 158 -11.05 17.57 2.68
N GLY A 159 -10.38 18.70 2.94
CA GLY A 159 -10.96 19.80 3.71
C GLY A 159 -11.38 19.40 5.13
N GLY A 160 -10.68 18.43 5.74
CA GLY A 160 -10.93 17.93 7.08
C GLY A 160 -11.99 16.82 7.18
N ARG A 161 -12.53 16.31 6.07
CA ARG A 161 -13.53 15.22 6.08
C ARG A 161 -12.95 13.85 6.43
N VAL A 162 -11.67 13.62 6.14
CA VAL A 162 -10.99 12.35 6.45
C VAL A 162 -10.73 12.22 7.94
N ARG A 163 -11.13 11.06 8.49
CA ARG A 163 -10.72 10.59 9.80
C ARG A 163 -9.77 9.41 9.62
N SER A 164 -8.63 9.47 10.31
CA SER A 164 -7.60 8.42 10.33
C SER A 164 -7.54 7.79 11.71
N GLU A 165 -7.45 6.48 11.78
CA GLU A 165 -7.23 5.72 13.02
C GLU A 165 -6.30 4.53 12.77
N ALA A 166 -5.64 4.04 13.82
CA ALA A 166 -4.99 2.73 13.78
C ALA A 166 -6.07 1.65 13.99
N ALA A 167 -6.49 0.99 12.92
CA ALA A 167 -7.61 0.04 12.96
C ALA A 167 -7.29 -1.24 13.76
N ASP A 168 -6.04 -1.71 13.67
CA ASP A 168 -5.49 -2.85 14.39
C ASP A 168 -3.96 -2.73 14.49
N THR A 169 -3.30 -3.58 15.28
CA THR A 169 -1.83 -3.66 15.35
C THR A 169 -1.35 -5.07 15.67
N GLN A 170 -0.52 -5.63 14.80
CA GLN A 170 0.25 -6.84 15.10
C GLN A 170 1.49 -6.49 15.92
N THR A 171 1.72 -7.22 17.02
CA THR A 171 2.89 -7.02 17.89
C THR A 171 3.79 -8.25 17.88
N PHE A 172 5.05 -8.06 17.47
CA PHE A 172 6.09 -9.09 17.54
C PHE A 172 6.83 -9.00 18.87
N MET A 173 6.90 -10.12 19.60
CA MET A 173 7.57 -10.24 20.90
C MET A 173 8.81 -11.11 20.76
N THR A 174 9.95 -10.62 21.26
CA THR A 174 11.23 -11.36 21.28
C THR A 174 11.70 -11.52 22.73
N TYR A 175 12.12 -12.72 23.10
CA TYR A 175 12.65 -13.03 24.43
C TYR A 175 14.08 -13.56 24.27
N GLU A 176 15.06 -12.83 24.79
CA GLU A 176 16.47 -13.22 24.77
C GLU A 176 16.89 -13.75 26.15
N THR A 177 17.53 -14.91 26.19
CA THR A 177 18.08 -15.48 27.43
C THR A 177 19.57 -15.18 27.52
N ALA A 178 20.03 -14.72 28.68
CA ALA A 178 21.46 -14.63 28.96
C ALA A 178 22.08 -16.03 29.11
N PRO A 179 23.40 -16.19 28.85
CA PRO A 179 24.11 -17.43 29.16
C PRO A 179 23.99 -17.77 30.66
N ALA A 180 23.90 -19.07 30.97
CA ALA A 180 24.06 -19.52 32.34
C ALA A 180 25.49 -19.17 32.83
N ALA A 181 25.58 -18.62 34.04
CA ALA A 181 26.84 -18.25 34.69
C ALA A 181 27.73 -19.46 34.99
#